data_AF-A0A6N8L256-F1
#
_entry.id   AF-A0A6N8L256-F1
#
_cell.length_a   1.000
_cell.length_b   1.000
_cell.length_c   1.000
_cell.angle_alpha   90.00
_cell.angle_beta   90.00
_cell.angle_gamma   90.00
#
_symmetry.space_group_name_H-M   'P 1'
#
loop_
_entity.id
_entity.type
_entity.pdbx_description
1 polymer ?
#
loop_
_entity_poly.entity_id
_entity_poly.type
_entity_poly.pdbx_seq_one_letter_code
_entity_poly.pdbx_strand_id
1 'polypeptide(L)'
;MPEQYIEKETLQKIRDRLWERAKSINLTLEDLEDRTGFSYSQVYRIVRGKNNISVSGLVAICRALEIQPNQILDFEIEIPNFLPPRKARKGI
;
A
#
# COMPACT_ATOMS: atom_id res chain seq x y z
N MET A 1 23.41 6.34 3.22
CA MET A 1 22.40 6.15 2.15
C MET A 1 21.27 7.12 2.42
N PRO A 2 20.68 7.77 1.41
CA PRO A 2 19.52 8.64 1.64
C PRO A 2 18.38 7.82 2.26
N GLU A 3 17.68 8.41 3.22
CA GLU A 3 16.50 7.77 3.79
C GLU A 3 15.44 7.57 2.71
N GLN A 4 14.80 6.40 2.73
CA GLN A 4 13.70 6.13 1.81
C GLN A 4 12.52 7.04 2.15
N TYR A 5 11.97 7.71 1.14
CA TYR A 5 10.71 8.42 1.28
C TYR A 5 9.57 7.44 1.64
N ILE A 6 8.77 7.82 2.64
CA ILE A 6 7.58 7.09 3.07
C ILE A 6 6.43 8.09 3.14
N GLU A 7 5.47 7.96 2.23
CA GLU A 7 4.19 8.67 2.31
C GLU A 7 3.31 7.95 3.34
N LYS A 8 3.20 8.53 4.54
CA LYS A 8 2.60 7.85 5.69
C LYS A 8 1.08 7.81 5.60
N GLU A 9 0.44 8.84 5.04
CA GLU A 9 -1.02 8.98 5.08
C GLU A 9 -1.71 8.00 4.12
N THR A 10 -1.26 7.96 2.87
CA THR A 10 -1.70 7.01 1.84
C THR A 10 -1.41 5.58 2.27
N LEU A 11 -0.24 5.35 2.86
CA LEU A 11 0.13 4.02 3.33
C LEU A 11 -0.76 3.55 4.48
N GLN A 12 -1.17 4.46 5.38
CA GLN A 12 -2.15 4.16 6.42
C GLN A 12 -3.53 3.84 5.79
N LYS A 13 -4.01 4.65 4.85
CA LYS A 13 -5.29 4.40 4.13
C LYS A 13 -5.31 3.03 3.46
N ILE A 14 -4.22 2.65 2.77
CA ILE A 14 -4.09 1.33 2.14
C ILE A 14 -4.20 0.21 3.17
N ARG A 15 -3.51 0.34 4.30
CA ARG A 15 -3.52 -0.65 5.39
C ARG A 15 -4.88 -0.81 6.05
N ASP A 16 -5.56 0.31 6.29
CA ASP A 16 -6.89 0.30 6.89
C ASP A 16 -7.86 -0.45 5.99
N ARG A 17 -7.84 -0.20 4.67
CA ARG A 17 -8.66 -0.93 3.69
C ARG A 17 -8.32 -2.42 3.61
N LEU A 18 -7.04 -2.78 3.60
CA LEU A 18 -6.62 -4.20 3.62
C LEU A 18 -7.15 -4.89 4.88
N TRP A 19 -7.03 -4.24 6.04
CA TRP A 19 -7.43 -4.81 7.31
C TRP A 19 -8.95 -4.85 7.49
N GLU A 20 -9.68 -3.84 7.01
CA GLU A 20 -11.14 -3.86 6.93
C GLU A 20 -11.63 -5.00 6.06
N ARG A 21 -11.00 -5.22 4.90
CA ARG A 21 -11.31 -6.38 4.07
C ARG A 21 -11.07 -7.68 4.83
N ALA A 22 -9.90 -7.87 5.44
CA ALA A 22 -9.59 -9.07 6.22
C ALA A 22 -10.67 -9.36 7.28
N LYS A 23 -11.03 -8.34 8.08
CA LYS A 23 -12.11 -8.45 9.08
C LYS A 23 -13.47 -8.78 8.47
N SER A 24 -13.81 -8.22 7.31
CA SER A 24 -15.09 -8.48 6.64
C SER A 24 -15.28 -9.94 6.20
N ILE A 25 -14.18 -10.67 6.00
CA ILE A 25 -14.18 -12.10 5.65
C ILE A 25 -13.61 -12.98 6.79
N ASN A 26 -13.57 -12.44 8.01
CA ASN A 26 -13.12 -13.13 9.24
C ASN A 26 -11.71 -13.75 9.15
N LEU A 27 -10.76 -13.08 8.50
CA LEU A 27 -9.37 -13.52 8.45
C LEU A 27 -8.49 -12.77 9.48
N THR A 28 -7.61 -13.53 10.12
CA THR A 28 -6.54 -13.08 11.01
C THR A 28 -5.25 -12.78 10.23
N LEU A 29 -4.18 -12.34 10.91
CA LEU A 29 -2.88 -12.14 10.27
C LEU A 29 -2.20 -13.50 10.00
N GLU A 30 -2.44 -14.48 10.86
CA GLU A 30 -2.00 -15.87 10.73
C GLU A 30 -2.67 -16.53 9.51
N ASP A 31 -3.96 -16.29 9.27
CA ASP A 31 -4.60 -16.77 8.04
C ASP A 31 -3.97 -16.17 6.77
N LEU A 32 -3.54 -14.90 6.84
CA LEU A 32 -2.85 -14.26 5.72
C LEU A 32 -1.41 -14.79 5.56
N GLU A 33 -0.76 -15.17 6.66
CA GLU A 33 0.52 -15.88 6.65
C GLU A 33 0.38 -17.18 5.85
N ASP A 34 -0.57 -18.02 6.23
CA ASP A 34 -0.87 -19.30 5.58
C ASP A 34 -1.23 -19.14 4.10
N ARG A 35 -2.03 -18.12 3.77
CA ARG A 35 -2.49 -17.87 2.38
C ARG A 35 -1.40 -17.29 1.48
N THR A 36 -0.42 -16.58 2.02
CA THR A 36 0.65 -15.94 1.24
C THR A 36 1.95 -16.73 1.22
N GLY A 37 2.18 -17.59 2.22
CA GLY A 37 3.48 -18.22 2.47
C GLY A 37 4.56 -17.24 2.94
N PHE A 38 4.17 -16.03 3.38
CA PHE A 38 5.07 -15.08 4.04
C PHE A 38 5.25 -15.43 5.51
N SER A 39 6.24 -14.83 6.19
CA SER A 39 6.27 -14.87 7.65
C SER A 39 5.24 -13.92 8.25
N TYR A 40 4.79 -14.20 9.48
CA TYR A 40 3.94 -13.29 10.25
C TYR A 40 4.47 -11.85 10.26
N SER A 41 5.79 -11.67 10.43
CA SER A 41 6.42 -10.35 10.47
C SER A 41 6.34 -9.61 9.14
N GLN A 42 6.42 -10.33 8.01
CA GLN A 42 6.22 -9.76 6.68
C GLN A 42 4.75 -9.34 6.48
N VAL A 43 3.80 -10.21 6.85
CA VAL A 43 2.37 -9.89 6.79
C VAL A 43 2.05 -8.68 7.65
N TYR A 44 2.49 -8.67 8.91
CA TYR A 44 2.33 -7.55 9.83
C TYR A 44 2.90 -6.26 9.23
N ARG A 45 4.12 -6.29 8.69
CA ARG A 45 4.74 -5.10 8.07
C ARG A 45 3.90 -4.54 6.92
N ILE A 46 3.29 -5.42 6.12
CA ILE A 46 2.46 -5.01 4.98
C ILE A 46 1.13 -4.44 5.47
N VAL A 47 0.40 -5.20 6.30
CA VAL A 47 -1.01 -4.92 6.66
C VAL A 47 -1.17 -3.95 7.84
N ARG A 48 -0.26 -3.98 8.82
CA ARG A 48 -0.41 -3.26 10.12
C ARG A 48 0.80 -2.41 10.50
N GLY A 49 1.92 -2.54 9.80
CA GLY A 49 3.18 -1.88 10.12
C GLY A 49 3.21 -0.38 9.79
N LYS A 50 4.42 0.20 9.79
CA LYS A 50 4.66 1.62 9.44
C LYS A 50 5.64 1.81 8.28
N ASN A 51 6.42 0.77 7.95
CA ASN A 51 7.47 0.82 6.93
C ASN A 51 6.87 0.81 5.52
N ASN A 52 7.63 1.21 4.51
CA ASN A 52 7.17 1.10 3.13
C ASN A 52 6.85 -0.36 2.73
N ILE A 53 5.91 -0.54 1.80
CA ILE A 53 5.52 -1.84 1.26
C ILE A 53 5.89 -1.90 -0.22
N SER A 54 6.17 -3.11 -0.72
CA SER A 54 6.36 -3.32 -2.16
C SER A 54 5.01 -3.54 -2.83
N VAL A 55 4.93 -3.23 -4.13
CA VAL A 55 3.75 -3.57 -4.95
C VAL A 55 3.51 -5.08 -4.95
N SER A 56 4.57 -5.90 -5.03
CA SER A 56 4.44 -7.36 -4.96
C SER A 56 3.83 -7.83 -3.63
N GLY A 57 4.21 -7.20 -2.51
CA GLY A 57 3.63 -7.49 -1.20
C GLY A 57 2.16 -7.10 -1.13
N LEU A 58 1.79 -5.93 -1.64
CA LEU A 58 0.40 -5.50 -1.77
C LEU A 58 -0.42 -6.50 -2.60
N VAL A 59 0.08 -6.89 -3.78
CA VAL A 59 -0.60 -7.83 -4.69
C VAL A 59 -0.77 -9.21 -4.06
N ALA A 60 0.23 -9.72 -3.34
CA ALA A 60 0.14 -10.99 -2.62
C ALA A 60 -0.97 -10.96 -1.57
N ILE A 61 -1.05 -9.88 -0.78
CA ILE A 61 -2.11 -9.72 0.21
C ILE A 61 -3.48 -9.54 -0.46
N CYS A 62 -3.59 -8.79 -1.56
CA CYS A 62 -4.86 -8.65 -2.30
C CYS A 62 -5.36 -10.01 -2.80
N ARG A 63 -4.47 -10.86 -3.30
CA ARG A 63 -4.80 -12.24 -3.70
C ARG A 63 -5.28 -13.08 -2.51
N ALA A 64 -4.57 -13.02 -1.38
CA ALA A 64 -4.97 -13.73 -0.16
C ALA A 64 -6.33 -13.26 0.40
N LEU A 65 -6.67 -11.98 0.19
CA LEU A 65 -7.94 -11.36 0.55
C LEU A 65 -9.04 -11.49 -0.53
N GLU A 66 -8.73 -12.14 -1.65
CA GLU A 66 -9.66 -12.38 -2.77
C GLU A 66 -10.28 -11.07 -3.30
N ILE A 67 -9.45 -10.04 -3.48
CA ILE A 67 -9.86 -8.73 -4.00
C ILE A 67 -8.88 -8.21 -5.05
N GLN A 68 -9.36 -7.26 -5.87
CA GLN A 68 -8.53 -6.55 -6.82
C GLN A 68 -7.82 -5.35 -6.17
N PRO A 69 -6.56 -5.02 -6.57
CA PRO A 69 -5.83 -3.89 -6.00
C PRO A 69 -6.52 -2.53 -6.17
N ASN A 70 -7.32 -2.35 -7.23
CA ASN A 70 -8.08 -1.12 -7.43
C ASN A 70 -9.08 -0.87 -6.29
N GLN A 71 -9.65 -1.91 -5.67
CA GLN A 71 -10.56 -1.77 -4.53
C GLN A 71 -9.84 -1.21 -3.29
N ILE A 72 -8.54 -1.46 -3.16
CA ILE A 72 -7.69 -0.90 -2.09
C ILE A 72 -7.23 0.51 -2.44
N LEU A 73 -6.91 0.76 -3.71
CA LEU A 73 -6.36 2.03 -4.21
C LEU A 73 -7.41 3.04 -4.67
N ASP A 74 -8.70 2.76 -4.46
CA ASP A 74 -9.81 3.61 -4.85
C ASP A 74 -9.98 4.80 -3.88
N PHE A 75 -9.01 5.72 -3.91
CA PHE A 75 -9.03 6.98 -3.16
C PHE A 75 -8.22 8.06 -3.89
N GLU A 76 -8.49 9.30 -3.54
CA GLU A 76 -7.78 10.46 -4.08
C GLU A 76 -6.63 10.89 -3.17
N ILE A 77 -5.60 11.48 -3.79
CA ILE A 77 -4.51 12.17 -3.12
C ILE A 77 -4.44 13.61 -3.63
N GLU A 78 -3.88 14.50 -2.83
CA GLU A 78 -3.59 15.85 -3.29
C GLU A 78 -2.52 15.82 -4.39
N ILE A 79 -2.81 16.47 -5.52
CA ILE A 79 -1.86 16.66 -6.61
C ILE A 79 -1.42 18.13 -6.58
N PRO A 80 -0.17 18.41 -6.16
CA PRO A 80 0.34 19.77 -6.16
C PRO A 80 0.38 20.37 -7.57
N ASN A 81 0.18 21.68 -7.67
CA ASN A 81 0.37 22.39 -8.92
C ASN A 81 1.87 22.58 -9.21
N PHE A 82 2.45 21.67 -10.01
CA PHE A 82 3.85 21.76 -10.39
C PHE A 82 4.08 22.78 -11.50
N LEU A 83 5.15 23.56 -11.37
CA LEU A 83 5.62 24.42 -12.45
C LEU A 83 5.89 23.60 -13.73
N PRO A 84 5.68 24.17 -14.93
CA PRO A 84 5.94 23.48 -16.19
C PRO A 84 7.34 22.86 -16.25
N PRO A 85 7.54 21.74 -16.97
CA PRO A 85 8.84 21.08 -17.08
C PRO A 85 9.93 22.06 -17.53
N ARG A 86 11.17 21.88 -17.06
CA ARG A 86 12.30 22.76 -17.39
C ARG A 86 12.47 23.01 -18.90
N LYS A 87 12.19 22.00 -19.74
CA LYS A 87 12.25 22.10 -21.21
C LYS A 87 11.27 23.12 -21.79
N ALA A 88 10.11 23.29 -21.16
CA ALA A 88 9.08 24.27 -21.55
C ALA A 88 9.38 25.70 -21.05
N ARG A 89 10.44 25.89 -20.25
CA ARG A 89 10.85 27.20 -19.72
C ARG A 89 11.90 27.92 -20.59
N LYS A 90 12.28 27.37 -21.75
CA LYS A 90 13.20 28.05 -22.67
C LYS A 90 12.46 29.17 -23.41
N GLY A 91 12.70 30.40 -22.99
CA GLY A 91 12.09 31.61 -23.58
C GLY A 91 11.71 32.72 -22.61
N ILE A 92 12.02 32.58 -21.30
CA ILE A 92 12.08 33.68 -20.34
C ILE A 92 13.55 34.01 -20.09
#